data_AF-A0AAV5ZF47-F1
#
_entry.id   AF-A0AAV5ZF47-F1
#
_cell.length_a   1.000
_cell.length_b   1.000
_cell.length_c   1.000
_cell.angle_alpha   90.00
_cell.angle_beta   90.00
_cell.angle_gamma   90.00
#
_symmetry.space_group_name_H-M   'P 1'
#
loop_
_entity.id
_entity.type
_entity.pdbx_description
1 polymer ?
#
loop_
_entity_poly.entity_id
_entity_poly.type
_entity_poly.pdbx_seq_one_letter_code
_entity_poly.pdbx_strand_id
1 'polypeptide(L)'
;MRASLALLLLLALAVPAGARDERPPDEARARMEHHLKEVNRLAQHFDGVMSADCPRFASRREWSTYFDGEIEQVVLLVAHLEQAWYEATRTGDDDVRRAAKAPRKRLDQARALLDKLQGCAEGNGASFSSVAVWRRIEREVPQRQSEIALPQ
;
A
#
# COMPACT_ATOMS: atom_id res chain seq x y z
N MET A 1 -17.64 23.82 62.88
CA MET A 1 -16.34 24.16 62.24
C MET A 1 -15.45 22.92 62.29
N ARG A 2 -14.96 22.46 61.12
CA ARG A 2 -13.95 21.42 60.83
C ARG A 2 -14.40 20.72 59.53
N ALA A 3 -14.11 21.33 58.39
CA ALA A 3 -12.89 21.15 57.58
C ALA A 3 -12.97 19.87 56.73
N SER A 4 -13.48 20.07 55.51
CA SER A 4 -13.46 19.15 54.38
C SER A 4 -12.03 18.81 53.97
N LEU A 5 -11.78 17.58 53.51
CA LEU A 5 -10.67 17.26 52.61
C LEU A 5 -11.07 16.06 51.75
N ALA A 6 -11.60 16.38 50.56
CA ALA A 6 -11.79 15.47 49.46
C ALA A 6 -10.42 15.22 48.80
N LEU A 7 -9.97 13.97 48.78
CA LEU A 7 -8.75 13.57 48.08
C LEU A 7 -9.12 13.15 46.66
N LEU A 8 -9.02 14.10 45.72
CA LEU A 8 -9.06 13.86 44.29
C LEU A 8 -7.74 13.17 43.87
N LEU A 9 -7.79 11.85 43.64
CA LEU A 9 -6.74 11.15 42.91
C LEU A 9 -6.81 11.56 41.43
N LEU A 10 -5.99 12.52 41.04
CA LEU A 10 -5.67 12.82 39.65
C LEU A 10 -4.77 11.70 39.12
N LEU A 11 -5.39 10.72 38.44
CA LEU A 11 -4.71 9.82 37.53
C LEU A 11 -4.12 10.65 36.39
N ALA A 12 -2.82 10.91 36.45
CA ALA A 12 -2.05 11.44 35.35
C ALA A 12 -2.17 10.46 34.18
N LEU A 13 -2.89 10.88 33.13
CA LEU A 13 -2.90 10.23 31.83
C LEU A 13 -1.48 10.31 31.27
N ALA A 14 -0.70 9.24 31.48
CA ALA A 14 0.48 8.97 30.69
C ALA A 14 0.01 8.64 29.26
N VAL A 15 -0.19 9.68 28.44
CA VAL A 15 -0.32 9.52 27.00
C VAL A 15 1.06 9.02 26.52
N PRO A 16 1.17 7.84 25.91
CA PRO A 16 2.41 7.49 25.24
C PRO A 16 2.59 8.53 24.15
N ALA A 17 3.59 9.39 24.30
CA ALA A 17 4.09 10.23 23.23
C ALA A 17 4.58 9.26 22.15
N GLY A 18 3.69 8.86 21.25
CA GLY A 18 4.09 8.37 19.95
C GLY A 18 5.00 9.45 19.42
N ALA A 19 6.29 9.11 19.27
CA ALA A 19 7.32 10.03 18.82
C ALA A 19 6.71 10.82 17.67
N ARG A 20 6.50 12.14 17.88
CA ARG A 20 6.34 13.03 16.75
C ARG A 20 7.61 12.81 15.99
N ASP A 21 7.50 12.06 14.90
CA ASP A 21 8.60 11.87 14.00
C ASP A 21 9.00 13.27 13.55
N GLU A 22 10.09 13.80 14.13
CA GLU A 22 10.48 15.23 14.12
C GLU A 22 11.07 15.66 12.77
N ARG A 23 11.05 14.76 11.78
CA ARG A 23 11.65 14.97 10.47
C ARG A 23 11.03 16.18 9.73
N PRO A 24 11.86 17.03 9.10
CA PRO A 24 11.43 18.20 8.35
C PRO A 24 10.38 17.90 7.26
N PRO A 25 9.47 18.86 6.96
CA PRO A 25 8.49 18.72 5.87
C PRO A 25 9.11 18.41 4.50
N ASP A 26 10.32 18.92 4.21
CA ASP A 26 11.01 18.67 2.94
C ASP A 26 11.46 17.21 2.79
N GLU A 27 11.86 16.54 3.88
CA GLU A 27 12.16 15.11 3.87
C GLU A 27 10.91 14.28 3.58
N ALA A 28 9.76 14.65 4.17
CA ALA A 28 8.48 14.01 3.89
C ALA A 28 8.05 14.20 2.42
N ARG A 29 8.30 15.39 1.84
CA ARG A 29 8.07 15.61 0.41
C ARG A 29 8.94 14.69 -0.46
N ALA A 30 10.25 14.61 -0.18
CA ALA A 30 11.16 13.76 -0.95
C ALA A 30 10.79 12.26 -0.88
N ARG A 31 10.38 11.77 0.30
CA ARG A 31 9.90 10.39 0.48
C ARG A 31 8.58 10.14 -0.25
N MET A 32 7.66 11.09 -0.20
CA MET A 32 6.43 11.01 -0.99
C MET A 32 6.75 10.92 -2.49
N GLU A 33 7.67 11.74 -3.00
CA GLU A 33 8.07 11.72 -4.42
C GLU A 33 8.68 10.37 -4.82
N HIS A 34 9.52 9.80 -3.96
CA HIS A 34 10.05 8.45 -4.13
C HIS A 34 8.92 7.42 -4.28
N HIS A 35 7.94 7.43 -3.39
CA HIS A 35 6.80 6.50 -3.50
C HIS A 35 5.98 6.71 -4.77
N LEU A 36 5.76 7.96 -5.19
CA LEU A 36 5.05 8.25 -6.44
C LEU A 36 5.81 7.75 -7.67
N LYS A 37 7.14 7.82 -7.66
CA LYS A 37 7.98 7.24 -8.72
C LYS A 37 7.77 5.73 -8.82
N GLU A 38 7.81 5.02 -7.69
CA GLU A 38 7.59 3.57 -7.67
C GLU A 38 6.17 3.19 -8.08
N VAL A 39 5.15 3.95 -7.63
CA VAL A 39 3.77 3.79 -8.09
C VAL A 39 3.66 3.89 -9.60
N ASN A 40 4.34 4.87 -10.22
CA ASN A 40 4.32 5.02 -11.68
C ASN A 40 5.01 3.86 -12.39
N ARG A 41 6.14 3.37 -11.87
CA ARG A 41 6.83 2.19 -12.41
C ARG A 41 5.94 0.94 -12.38
N LEU A 42 5.30 0.70 -11.24
CA LEU A 42 4.38 -0.44 -11.06
C LEU A 42 3.13 -0.31 -11.93
N ALA A 43 2.58 0.90 -12.05
CA ALA A 43 1.44 1.15 -12.94
C ALA A 43 1.80 0.86 -14.41
N GLN A 44 2.99 1.25 -14.87
CA GLN A 44 3.46 0.94 -16.23
C GLN A 44 3.63 -0.57 -16.46
N HIS A 45 4.15 -1.29 -15.46
CA HIS A 45 4.20 -2.76 -15.49
C HIS A 45 2.80 -3.35 -15.68
N PHE A 46 1.82 -2.92 -14.87
CA PHE A 46 0.46 -3.43 -14.99
C PHE A 46 -0.26 -3.02 -16.26
N ASP A 47 -0.01 -1.82 -16.80
CA ASP A 47 -0.52 -1.43 -18.12
C ASP A 47 0.01 -2.40 -19.21
N GLY A 48 1.26 -2.87 -19.07
CA GLY A 48 1.83 -3.93 -19.90
C GLY A 48 1.14 -5.29 -19.71
N VAL A 49 0.98 -5.74 -18.47
CA VAL A 49 0.27 -6.99 -18.18
C VAL A 49 -1.17 -6.95 -18.69
N MET A 50 -1.86 -5.81 -18.55
CA MET A 50 -3.25 -5.62 -19.00
C MET A 50 -3.41 -5.62 -20.52
N SER A 51 -2.41 -5.18 -21.26
CA SER A 51 -2.45 -5.15 -22.73
C SER A 51 -1.99 -6.45 -23.41
N ALA A 52 -1.21 -7.29 -22.72
CA ALA A 52 -0.73 -8.56 -23.26
C ALA A 52 -1.82 -9.65 -23.31
N ASP A 53 -1.65 -10.65 -24.18
CA ASP A 53 -2.46 -11.87 -24.12
C ASP A 53 -2.18 -12.66 -22.83
N CYS A 54 -3.11 -13.55 -22.45
CA CYS A 54 -2.89 -14.42 -21.30
C CYS A 54 -1.66 -15.32 -21.53
N PRO A 55 -0.65 -15.27 -20.65
CA PRO A 55 0.52 -16.12 -20.79
C PRO A 55 0.11 -17.60 -20.64
N ARG A 56 0.77 -18.47 -21.40
CA ARG A 56 0.59 -19.93 -21.35
C ARG A 56 1.86 -20.54 -20.78
N PHE A 57 1.69 -21.36 -19.76
CA PHE A 57 2.80 -22.04 -19.09
C PHE A 57 2.75 -23.54 -19.33
N ALA A 58 3.91 -24.20 -19.26
CA ALA A 58 4.01 -25.65 -19.46
C ALA A 58 3.44 -26.43 -18.26
N SER A 59 3.33 -25.77 -17.10
CA SER A 59 2.80 -26.38 -15.89
C SER A 59 2.00 -25.41 -15.03
N ARG A 60 1.11 -25.98 -14.21
CA ARG A 60 0.35 -25.21 -13.21
C ARG A 60 1.28 -24.53 -12.18
N ARG A 61 2.45 -25.11 -11.91
CA ARG A 61 3.46 -24.56 -11.00
C ARG A 61 4.09 -23.28 -11.55
N GLU A 62 4.46 -23.27 -12.83
CA GLU A 62 4.99 -22.07 -13.49
C GLU A 62 3.97 -20.93 -13.50
N TRP A 63 2.71 -21.26 -13.79
CA TRP A 63 1.60 -20.30 -13.66
C TRP A 63 1.51 -19.73 -12.24
N SER A 64 1.54 -20.59 -11.21
CA SER A 64 1.49 -20.14 -9.80
C SER A 64 2.65 -19.21 -9.46
N THR A 65 3.87 -19.52 -9.90
CA THR A 65 5.04 -18.64 -9.67
C THR A 65 4.88 -17.29 -10.34
N TYR A 66 4.41 -17.25 -11.59
CA TYR A 66 4.08 -15.99 -12.26
C TYR A 66 3.01 -15.21 -11.51
N PHE A 67 1.90 -15.88 -11.17
CA PHE A 67 0.78 -15.27 -10.46
C PHE A 67 1.20 -14.68 -9.12
N ASP A 68 1.92 -15.44 -8.28
CA ASP A 68 2.39 -14.96 -6.98
C ASP A 68 3.31 -13.73 -7.15
N GLY A 69 4.18 -13.72 -8.18
CA GLY A 69 4.99 -12.56 -8.53
C GLY A 69 4.16 -11.32 -8.88
N GLU A 70 3.09 -11.47 -9.67
CA GLU A 70 2.18 -10.36 -9.97
C GLU A 70 1.43 -9.87 -8.73
N ILE A 71 1.02 -10.77 -7.83
CA ILE A 71 0.38 -10.39 -6.57
C ILE A 71 1.36 -9.62 -5.67
N GLU A 72 2.63 -10.03 -5.59
CA GLU A 72 3.66 -9.29 -4.86
C GLU A 72 3.85 -7.87 -5.39
N GLN A 73 3.84 -7.68 -6.71
CA GLN A 73 3.89 -6.33 -7.30
C GLN A 73 2.64 -5.50 -6.92
N VAL A 74 1.46 -6.12 -6.84
CA VAL A 74 0.22 -5.42 -6.44
C VAL A 74 0.30 -5.00 -4.98
N VAL A 75 0.78 -5.88 -4.08
CA VAL A 75 1.03 -5.53 -2.68
C VAL A 75 1.97 -4.33 -2.58
N LEU A 76 3.05 -4.33 -3.38
CA LEU A 76 4.01 -3.23 -3.40
C LEU A 76 3.39 -1.91 -3.91
N LEU A 77 2.51 -1.96 -4.91
CA LEU A 77 1.78 -0.79 -5.41
C LEU A 77 0.91 -0.18 -4.30
N VAL A 78 0.11 -1.01 -3.62
CA VAL A 78 -0.76 -0.55 -2.55
C VAL A 78 0.05 0.02 -1.39
N ALA A 79 1.14 -0.65 -1.00
CA ALA A 79 2.04 -0.18 0.04
C ALA A 79 2.62 1.21 -0.28
N HIS A 80 3.11 1.44 -1.50
CA HIS A 80 3.61 2.76 -1.91
C HIS A 80 2.51 3.82 -2.00
N LEU A 81 1.30 3.50 -2.45
CA LEU A 81 0.17 4.44 -2.47
C LEU A 81 -0.19 4.93 -1.07
N GLU A 82 -0.22 4.02 -0.11
CA GLU A 82 -0.51 4.34 1.29
C GLU A 82 0.62 5.12 1.95
N GLN A 83 1.88 4.75 1.70
CA GLN A 83 3.04 5.50 2.21
C GLN A 83 3.16 6.89 1.58
N ALA A 84 2.91 7.04 0.28
CA ALA A 84 2.86 8.35 -0.37
C ALA A 84 1.82 9.27 0.30
N TRP A 85 0.65 8.72 0.64
CA TRP A 85 -0.37 9.48 1.36
C TRP A 85 0.06 9.83 2.78
N TYR A 86 0.63 8.86 3.52
CA TYR A 86 1.14 9.08 4.86
C TYR A 86 2.16 10.23 4.89
N GLU A 87 3.18 10.17 4.03
CA GLU A 87 4.22 11.21 3.94
C GLU A 87 3.64 12.56 3.51
N ALA A 88 2.72 12.59 2.53
CA ALA A 88 2.09 13.82 2.09
C ALA A 88 1.31 14.52 3.22
N THR A 89 0.62 13.77 4.08
CA THR A 89 -0.12 14.37 5.22
C THR A 89 0.78 15.05 6.24
N ARG A 90 2.06 14.65 6.31
CA ARG A 90 3.05 15.22 7.23
C ARG A 90 3.64 16.55 6.75
N THR A 91 3.53 16.84 5.46
CA THR A 91 4.04 18.10 4.89
C THR A 91 3.17 19.32 5.24
N GLY A 92 1.89 19.11 5.53
CA GLY A 92 0.92 20.21 5.70
C GLY A 92 0.52 20.91 4.39
N ASP A 93 1.09 20.52 3.26
CA ASP A 93 0.90 21.15 1.95
C ASP A 93 -0.25 20.49 1.17
N ASP A 94 -1.25 21.27 0.79
CA ASP A 94 -2.45 20.81 0.09
C ASP A 94 -2.17 20.29 -1.32
N ASP A 95 -1.19 20.89 -2.01
CA ASP A 95 -0.82 20.50 -3.37
C ASP A 95 -0.06 19.16 -3.33
N VAL A 96 0.80 18.96 -2.33
CA VAL A 96 1.47 17.67 -2.08
C VAL A 96 0.43 16.58 -1.76
N ARG A 97 -0.56 16.86 -0.90
CA ARG A 97 -1.64 15.91 -0.63
C ARG A 97 -2.48 15.60 -1.85
N ARG A 98 -2.74 16.58 -2.72
CA ARG A 98 -3.46 16.37 -3.99
C ARG A 98 -2.65 15.45 -4.92
N ALA A 99 -1.35 15.68 -5.04
CA ALA A 99 -0.45 14.85 -5.84
C ALA A 99 -0.43 13.39 -5.34
N ALA A 100 -0.31 13.18 -4.02
CA ALA A 100 -0.34 11.83 -3.42
C ALA A 100 -1.70 11.12 -3.53
N LYS A 101 -2.82 11.87 -3.57
CA LYS A 101 -4.16 11.31 -3.72
C LYS A 101 -4.46 10.90 -5.16
N ALA A 102 -3.98 11.65 -6.16
CA ALA A 102 -4.26 11.43 -7.57
C ALA A 102 -4.06 9.98 -8.07
N PRO A 103 -2.97 9.26 -7.72
CA PRO A 103 -2.76 7.90 -8.21
C PRO A 103 -3.59 6.84 -7.49
N ARG A 104 -4.41 7.15 -6.49
CA ARG A 104 -5.26 6.13 -5.82
C ARG A 104 -6.27 5.45 -6.74
N LYS A 105 -6.62 6.06 -7.88
CA LYS A 105 -7.39 5.40 -8.95
C LYS A 105 -6.71 4.14 -9.51
N ARG A 106 -5.39 3.98 -9.30
CA ARG A 106 -4.64 2.77 -9.66
C ARG A 106 -5.09 1.54 -8.85
N LEU A 107 -5.77 1.71 -7.70
CA LEU A 107 -6.39 0.60 -6.97
C LEU A 107 -7.50 -0.09 -7.78
N ASP A 108 -8.28 0.68 -8.53
CA ASP A 108 -9.32 0.10 -9.40
C ASP A 108 -8.69 -0.69 -10.55
N GLN A 109 -7.55 -0.23 -11.07
CA GLN A 109 -6.78 -0.97 -12.07
C GLN A 109 -6.16 -2.26 -11.49
N ALA A 110 -5.65 -2.22 -10.25
CA ALA A 110 -5.16 -3.41 -9.57
C ALA A 110 -6.28 -4.44 -9.36
N ARG A 111 -7.50 -4.01 -9.07
CA ARG A 111 -8.67 -4.91 -9.01
C ARG A 111 -8.99 -5.51 -10.38
N ALA A 112 -9.02 -4.69 -11.43
CA ALA A 112 -9.24 -5.17 -12.80
C ALA A 112 -8.15 -6.15 -13.26
N LEU A 113 -6.90 -5.96 -12.81
CA LEU A 113 -5.81 -6.91 -13.04
C LEU A 113 -6.11 -8.28 -12.40
N LEU A 114 -6.64 -8.33 -11.18
CA LEU A 114 -7.02 -9.60 -10.56
C LEU A 114 -8.10 -10.33 -11.35
N ASP A 115 -9.08 -9.61 -11.88
CA ASP A 115 -10.12 -10.20 -12.72
C ASP A 115 -9.55 -10.72 -14.04
N LYS A 116 -8.61 -9.99 -14.66
CA LYS A 116 -7.88 -10.47 -15.84
C LYS A 116 -7.09 -11.75 -15.52
N LEU A 117 -6.30 -11.74 -14.45
CA LEU A 117 -5.50 -12.90 -14.05
C LEU A 117 -6.39 -14.11 -13.73
N GLN A 118 -7.60 -13.89 -13.21
CA GLN A 118 -8.57 -14.94 -12.96
C GLN A 118 -9.00 -15.61 -14.27
N GLY A 119 -9.30 -14.82 -15.32
CA GLY A 119 -9.58 -15.35 -16.65
C GLY A 119 -8.38 -16.10 -17.26
N CYS A 120 -7.16 -15.60 -17.06
CA CYS A 120 -5.95 -16.29 -17.53
C CYS A 120 -5.66 -17.60 -16.79
N ALA A 121 -6.09 -17.73 -15.54
CA ALA A 121 -5.88 -18.92 -14.73
C ALA A 121 -6.54 -20.16 -15.36
N GLU A 122 -7.76 -20.01 -15.90
CA GLU A 122 -8.51 -21.11 -16.52
C GLU A 122 -7.73 -21.73 -17.70
N GLY A 123 -7.11 -20.88 -18.53
CA GLY A 123 -6.24 -21.30 -19.62
C GLY A 123 -4.95 -22.01 -19.18
N ASN A 124 -4.57 -21.86 -17.92
CA ASN A 124 -3.43 -22.55 -17.30
C ASN A 124 -3.88 -23.69 -16.38
N GLY A 125 -5.15 -24.10 -16.46
CA GLY A 125 -5.73 -25.17 -15.68
C GLY A 125 -5.78 -24.87 -14.18
N ALA A 126 -5.81 -23.60 -13.80
CA ALA A 126 -5.89 -23.12 -12.42
C ALA A 126 -7.16 -22.27 -12.22
N SER A 127 -7.50 -21.99 -10.97
CA SER A 127 -8.56 -21.03 -10.63
C SER A 127 -8.28 -20.41 -9.27
N PHE A 128 -8.80 -19.21 -9.04
CA PHE A 128 -8.74 -18.53 -7.75
C PHE A 128 -9.93 -17.57 -7.61
N SER A 129 -10.12 -17.01 -6.41
CA SER A 129 -11.09 -15.96 -6.14
C SER A 129 -10.38 -14.60 -6.04
N SER A 130 -10.71 -13.66 -6.93
CA SER A 130 -10.15 -12.30 -6.91
C SER A 130 -10.41 -11.60 -5.57
N VAL A 131 -11.60 -11.80 -4.99
CA VAL A 131 -11.95 -11.27 -3.65
C VAL A 131 -11.06 -11.86 -2.55
N ALA A 132 -10.80 -13.16 -2.57
CA ALA A 132 -9.95 -13.79 -1.55
C ALA A 132 -8.50 -13.31 -1.65
N VAL A 133 -7.99 -13.15 -2.88
CA VAL A 133 -6.66 -12.61 -3.17
C VAL A 133 -6.57 -11.14 -2.76
N TRP A 134 -7.58 -10.32 -3.04
CA TRP A 134 -7.61 -8.93 -2.59
C TRP A 134 -7.51 -8.81 -1.06
N ARG A 135 -8.27 -9.62 -0.32
CA ARG A 135 -8.15 -9.67 1.15
C ARG A 135 -6.76 -10.09 1.62
N ARG A 136 -6.07 -10.97 0.87
CA ARG A 136 -4.69 -11.37 1.16
C ARG A 136 -3.75 -10.18 0.96
N ILE A 137 -3.88 -9.47 -0.15
CA ILE A 137 -3.12 -8.24 -0.43
C ILE A 137 -3.29 -7.24 0.73
N GLU A 138 -4.52 -6.94 1.13
CA GLU A 138 -4.80 -6.00 2.24
C GLU A 138 -4.12 -6.41 3.56
N ARG A 139 -3.96 -7.71 3.83
CA ARG A 139 -3.24 -8.20 5.02
C ARG A 139 -1.73 -8.09 4.90
N GLU A 140 -1.17 -8.22 3.70
CA GLU A 140 0.28 -8.19 3.46
C GLU A 140 0.83 -6.77 3.36
N VAL A 141 -0.01 -5.79 2.98
CA VAL A 141 0.39 -4.39 2.80
C VAL A 141 1.10 -3.79 4.03
N PRO A 142 0.58 -3.90 5.27
CA PRO A 142 1.24 -3.30 6.44
C PRO A 142 2.65 -3.85 6.68
N GLN A 143 2.86 -5.15 6.45
CA GLN A 143 4.18 -5.74 6.54
C GLN A 143 5.07 -5.20 5.41
N ARG A 144 4.58 -5.18 4.17
CA ARG A 144 5.39 -4.69 3.04
C ARG A 144 5.79 -3.22 3.21
N GLN A 145 4.95 -2.40 3.83
CA GLN A 145 5.25 -1.01 4.14
C GLN A 145 6.49 -0.86 5.05
N SER A 146 6.66 -1.72 6.05
CA SER A 146 7.81 -1.64 6.95
C SER A 146 9.12 -2.10 6.32
N GLU A 147 9.04 -2.82 5.20
CA GLU A 147 10.18 -3.35 4.44
C GLU A 147 10.65 -2.39 3.33
N ILE A 148 9.88 -1.34 3.00
CA ILE A 148 10.26 -0.36 1.97
C ILE A 148 11.44 0.48 2.47
N ALA A 149 12.56 0.40 1.75
CA ALA A 149 13.69 1.29 1.98
C ALA A 149 13.34 2.72 1.55
N LEU A 150 13.51 3.67 2.47
CA LEU A 150 13.27 5.09 2.22
C LEU A 150 14.58 5.80 1.83
N PRO A 151 14.52 6.84 0.99
CA PRO A 151 15.67 7.72 0.76
C PRO A 151 16.09 8.36 2.09
N GLN A 152 17.41 8.45 2.28
CA GLN A 152 18.06 9.15 3.40
C GLN A 152 17.97 10.66 3.19
#